data_AF-A0A5D4R572-F1
#
_entry.id   AF-A0A5D4R572-F1
#
_cell.length_a   1.000
_cell.length_b   1.000
_cell.length_c   1.000
_cell.angle_alpha   90.00
_cell.angle_beta   90.00
_cell.angle_gamma   90.00
#
_symmetry.space_group_name_H-M   'P 1'
#
loop_
_entity.id
_entity.type
_entity.pdbx_description
1 polymer ?
#
loop_
_entity_poly.entity_id
_entity_poly.type
_entity_poly.pdbx_seq_one_letter_code
_entity_poly.pdbx_strand_id
1 'polypeptide(L)'
;MKKVFDFNYEGHRIQVVNSWFFGEKLYVDGKLQDENLGVAIRATLEGVLKSNDNLTKNIKVTLGGIFTVNCKVFIDNTLVFSNR
;
A
#
# COMPACT_ATOMS: atom_id res chain seq x y z
N MET A 1 -15.93 -7.23 3.57
CA MET A 1 -15.38 -7.37 2.20
C MET A 1 -13.89 -7.08 2.25
N LYS A 2 -13.07 -7.89 1.58
CA LYS A 2 -11.61 -7.72 1.49
C LYS A 2 -11.26 -7.32 0.07
N LYS A 3 -10.48 -6.25 -0.09
CA LYS A 3 -9.91 -5.84 -1.38
C LYS A 3 -8.40 -5.93 -1.28
N VAL A 4 -7.78 -6.48 -2.33
CA VAL A 4 -6.33 -6.66 -2.41
C VAL A 4 -5.85 -6.00 -3.68
N PHE A 5 -4.86 -5.13 -3.56
CA PHE A 5 -4.13 -4.54 -4.66
C PHE A 5 -2.73 -5.13 -4.64
N ASP A 6 -2.34 -5.81 -5.71
CA ASP A 6 -1.10 -6.58 -5.81
C ASP A 6 -0.42 -6.21 -7.12
N PHE A 7 0.82 -5.73 -7.04
CA PHE A 7 1.59 -5.33 -8.20
C PHE A 7 3.10 -5.45 -7.92
N ASN A 8 3.88 -5.54 -8.99
CA ASN A 8 5.34 -5.57 -8.89
C ASN A 8 5.92 -4.20 -9.25
N TYR A 9 6.96 -3.80 -8.52
CA TYR A 9 7.74 -2.60 -8.80
C TYR A 9 9.22 -2.91 -8.58
N GLU A 10 10.06 -2.73 -9.60
CA GLU A 10 11.51 -2.98 -9.54
C GLU A 10 11.89 -4.36 -8.96
N GLY A 11 11.11 -5.39 -9.29
CA GLY A 11 11.34 -6.75 -8.81
C GLY A 11 10.80 -7.07 -7.41
N HIS A 12 10.26 -6.07 -6.70
CA HIS A 12 9.59 -6.26 -5.41
C HIS A 12 8.08 -6.38 -5.59
N ARG A 13 7.47 -7.28 -4.84
CA ARG A 13 6.01 -7.45 -4.80
C ARG A 13 5.42 -6.57 -3.72
N ILE A 14 4.57 -5.62 -4.10
CA ILE A 14 3.86 -4.73 -3.19
C ILE A 14 2.41 -5.16 -3.13
N GLN A 15 1.93 -5.41 -1.91
CA GLN A 15 0.55 -5.81 -1.67
C GLN A 15 -0.10 -4.89 -0.64
N VAL A 16 -1.20 -4.27 -1.03
CA VAL A 16 -2.06 -3.46 -0.17
C VAL A 16 -3.36 -4.22 0.06
N VAL A 17 -3.69 -4.46 1.32
CA VAL A 17 -4.93 -5.12 1.74
C VAL A 17 -5.80 -4.11 2.44
N ASN A 18 -7.04 -3.94 1.99
CA ASN A 18 -8.07 -3.20 2.71
C ASN A 18 -9.17 -4.18 3.13
N SER A 19 -9.42 -4.24 4.43
CA SER A 19 -10.46 -5.08 5.04
C SER A 19 -11.32 -4.21 5.93
N TRP A 20 -12.60 -4.04 5.57
CA TRP A 20 -13.52 -3.11 6.27
C TRP A 20 -13.45 -3.20 7.80
N PHE A 21 -13.36 -4.40 8.38
CA PHE A 21 -13.33 -4.61 9.84
C PHE A 21 -11.94 -4.84 10.44
N PHE A 22 -10.93 -5.13 9.60
CA PHE A 22 -9.58 -5.49 10.05
C PHE A 22 -8.54 -4.46 9.61
N GLY A 23 -9.01 -3.29 9.14
CA GLY A 23 -8.20 -2.17 8.68
C GLY A 23 -7.42 -2.45 7.40
N GLU A 24 -6.31 -1.76 7.28
CA GLU A 24 -5.48 -1.71 6.08
C GLU A 24 -4.07 -2.20 6.38
N LYS A 25 -3.45 -2.91 5.43
CA LYS A 25 -2.11 -3.47 5.59
C LYS A 25 -1.28 -3.26 4.33
N LEU A 26 -0.01 -2.93 4.51
CA LEU A 26 0.99 -2.85 3.45
C LEU A 26 2.01 -3.97 3.64
N TYR A 27 2.20 -4.77 2.61
CA TYR A 27 3.23 -5.80 2.53
C TYR A 27 4.19 -5.50 1.39
N VAL A 28 5.48 -5.73 1.62
CA VAL A 28 6.54 -5.72 0.61
C VAL A 28 7.27 -7.05 0.69
N ASP A 29 7.29 -7.79 -0.42
CA ASP A 29 7.84 -9.15 -0.51
C ASP A 29 7.28 -10.09 0.58
N GLY A 30 5.98 -9.95 0.86
CA GLY A 30 5.28 -10.74 1.88
C GLY A 30 5.54 -10.30 3.32
N LYS A 31 6.39 -9.30 3.58
CA LYS A 31 6.65 -8.76 4.92
C LYS A 31 5.73 -7.58 5.20
N LEU A 32 5.01 -7.63 6.32
CA LEU A 32 4.19 -6.51 6.79
C LEU A 32 5.11 -5.33 7.12
N GLN A 33 4.83 -4.16 6.55
CA GLN A 33 5.58 -2.94 6.82
C GLN A 33 4.77 -1.93 7.62
N ASP A 34 3.45 -1.89 7.41
CA ASP A 34 2.56 -0.98 8.12
C ASP A 34 1.12 -1.48 8.13
N GLU A 35 0.36 -1.09 9.14
CA GLU A 35 -1.06 -1.36 9.26
C GLU A 35 -1.82 -0.26 9.99
N ASN A 36 -3.05 -0.01 9.52
CA ASN A 36 -4.05 0.74 10.27
C ASN A 36 -5.08 -0.26 10.81
N LEU A 37 -5.59 -0.01 12.02
CA LEU A 37 -6.58 -0.86 12.68
C LEU A 37 -7.96 -0.22 12.64
N GLY A 38 -9.00 -1.05 12.50
CA GLY A 38 -10.40 -0.62 12.56
C GLY A 38 -10.95 -0.15 11.22
N VAL A 39 -11.95 0.75 11.26
CA VAL A 39 -12.64 1.24 10.07
C VAL A 39 -12.24 2.68 9.82
N ALA A 40 -11.65 2.95 8.65
CA ALA A 40 -11.31 4.31 8.23
C ALA A 40 -11.91 4.63 6.86
N ILE A 41 -12.46 5.85 6.71
CA ILE A 41 -12.94 6.36 5.40
C ILE A 41 -11.74 6.71 4.49
N ARG A 42 -10.62 7.06 5.11
CA ARG A 42 -9.33 7.34 4.47
C ARG A 42 -8.23 6.75 5.33
N ALA A 43 -7.27 6.12 4.71
CA ALA A 43 -6.10 5.56 5.38
C ALA A 43 -4.83 5.91 4.60
N THR A 44 -3.73 6.08 5.33
CA THR A 44 -2.40 6.20 4.74
C THR A 44 -1.54 5.10 5.32
N LEU A 45 -0.76 4.41 4.49
CA LEU A 45 0.24 3.45 4.94
C LEU A 45 1.61 3.87 4.42
N GLU A 46 2.64 3.65 5.19
CA GLU A 46 4.02 3.98 4.85
C GLU A 46 4.91 2.74 4.84
N GLY A 47 5.92 2.74 4.00
CA GLY A 47 6.83 1.61 3.87
C GLY A 47 8.13 2.00 3.20
N VAL A 48 9.02 1.02 3.04
CA VAL A 48 10.31 1.18 2.40
C VAL A 48 10.63 0.01 1.47
N LEU A 49 11.13 0.32 0.29
CA LEU A 49 11.75 -0.66 -0.62
C LEU A 49 13.26 -0.60 -0.42
N LYS A 50 13.87 -1.76 -0.20
CA LYS A 50 15.33 -1.90 -0.15
C LYS A 50 15.80 -2.56 -1.42
N SER A 51 16.45 -1.80 -2.28
CA SER A 51 17.13 -2.35 -3.46
C SER A 51 18.50 -2.90 -3.09
N ASN A 52 19.03 -3.80 -3.93
CA ASN A 52 20.34 -4.42 -3.75
C ASN A 52 21.50 -3.39 -3.69
N ASP A 53 21.31 -2.21 -4.28
CA ASP A 53 22.30 -1.14 -4.33
C ASP A 53 22.35 -0.29 -3.04
N ASN A 54 21.83 -0.79 -1.91
CA ASN A 54 21.63 -0.04 -0.66
C ASN A 54 20.73 1.21 -0.78
N LEU A 55 20.08 1.40 -1.92
CA LEU A 55 19.10 2.47 -2.12
C LEU A 55 17.80 2.09 -1.43
N THR A 56 17.37 2.95 -0.50
CA THR A 56 16.07 2.85 0.16
C THR A 56 15.11 3.84 -0.47
N LYS A 57 13.97 3.36 -0.97
CA LYS A 57 12.89 4.19 -1.52
C LYS A 57 11.71 4.19 -0.58
N ASN A 58 11.10 5.34 -0.35
CA ASN A 58 9.94 5.46 0.53
C ASN A 58 8.66 5.12 -0.23
N ILE A 59 7.85 4.25 0.34
CA ILE A 59 6.51 3.92 -0.15
C ILE A 59 5.50 4.72 0.66
N LYS A 60 4.56 5.34 -0.03
CA LYS A 60 3.35 5.91 0.57
C LYS A 60 2.13 5.37 -0.15
N VAL A 61 1.20 4.80 0.59
CA VAL A 61 -0.09 4.35 0.08
C VAL A 61 -1.17 5.28 0.60
N THR A 62 -2.08 5.71 -0.26
CA THR A 62 -3.30 6.39 0.15
C THR A 62 -4.52 5.61 -0.29
N LEU A 63 -5.39 5.32 0.68
CA LEU A 63 -6.64 4.60 0.52
C LEU A 63 -7.79 5.54 0.86
N GLY A 64 -8.87 5.46 0.07
CA GLY A 64 -10.10 6.15 0.41
C GLY A 64 -11.12 6.17 -0.73
N GLY A 65 -12.32 6.65 -0.41
CA GLY A 65 -13.44 6.73 -1.34
C GLY A 65 -14.75 6.39 -0.66
N ILE A 66 -15.85 6.96 -1.14
CA ILE A 66 -17.16 6.86 -0.48
C ILE A 66 -17.97 5.66 -1.02
N PHE A 67 -17.83 5.35 -2.32
CA PHE A 67 -18.55 4.25 -2.97
C PHE A 67 -17.65 3.09 -3.38
N THR A 68 -16.41 3.38 -3.77
CA THR A 68 -15.38 2.39 -4.09
C THR A 68 -14.07 2.77 -3.42
N VAL A 69 -13.32 1.77 -2.95
CA VAL A 69 -12.02 1.97 -2.32
C VAL A 69 -10.98 2.23 -3.41
N ASN A 70 -10.55 3.48 -3.52
CA ASN A 70 -9.41 3.86 -4.34
C ASN A 70 -8.12 3.58 -3.58
N CYS A 71 -7.12 3.07 -4.29
CA CYS A 71 -5.78 2.84 -3.80
C CYS A 71 -4.78 3.53 -4.72
N LYS A 72 -3.96 4.41 -4.17
CA LYS A 72 -2.83 5.02 -4.86
C LYS A 72 -1.54 4.70 -4.12
N VAL A 73 -0.50 4.34 -4.85
CA VAL A 73 0.83 4.10 -4.28
C VAL A 73 1.83 5.04 -4.92
N PHE A 74 2.61 5.68 -4.06
CA PHE A 74 3.69 6.58 -4.40
C PHE A 74 5.00 5.97 -3.94
N ILE A 75 6.03 6.08 -4.76
CA ILE A 75 7.41 5.70 -4.42
C ILE A 75 8.28 6.93 -4.64
N ASP A 76 8.99 7.36 -3.60
CA ASP A 76 9.75 8.62 -3.58
C ASP A 76 8.93 9.79 -4.16
N ASN A 77 7.71 9.93 -3.66
CA ASN A 77 6.71 10.94 -4.07
C ASN A 77 6.24 10.87 -5.52
N THR A 78 6.57 9.82 -6.27
CA THR A 78 6.08 9.59 -7.64
C THR A 78 4.94 8.57 -7.63
N LEU A 79 3.80 8.89 -8.25
CA LEU A 79 2.67 7.96 -8.39
C LEU A 79 3.06 6.80 -9.31
N VAL A 80 3.05 5.57 -8.80
CA VAL A 80 3.41 4.36 -9.56
C VAL A 80 2.23 3.42 -9.77
N PHE A 81 1.21 3.51 -8.92
CA PHE A 81 0.02 2.67 -9.00
C PHE A 81 -1.23 3.45 -8.61
N SER A 82 -2.32 3.23 -9.34
CA SER A 82 -3.64 3.80 -9.03
C SER A 82 -4.75 2.85 -9.47
N ASN A 83 -5.64 2.49 -8.56
CA ASN A 83 -6.80 1.63 -8.83
C ASN A 83 -8.03 2.10 -8.04
N ARG A 84 -9.25 1.78 -8.53
CA ARG A 84 -10.54 2.20 -7.96
C ARG A 84 -11.34 1.03 -7.41
#